data_AF-A0A1E3SBM7-F1
#
_entry.id   AF-A0A1E3SBM7-F1
#
_cell.length_a   1.000
_cell.length_b   1.000
_cell.length_c   1.000
_cell.angle_alpha   90.00
_cell.angle_beta   90.00
_cell.angle_gamma   90.00
#
_symmetry.space_group_name_H-M   'P 1'
#
loop_
_entity.id
_entity.type
_entity.pdbx_description
1 polymer ?
#
loop_
_entity_poly.entity_id
_entity_poly.type
_entity_poly.pdbx_seq_one_letter_code
_entity_poly.pdbx_strand_id
1 'polypeptide(L)'
;MTNLSAYLADQLDWHWQGQLRPRLDGLTDDEYFWQPVPNCWTLHRDGTVDFAFPPPDPTPFTTIAWRLAHVIVGVFAMRNQSHFGAPPADYSNWDYATDADTALRQLDDVYATWISGVRSLSNADLDRPCGPAEGPYADRAFVELVLHINREAIHHGAEIACLRDLYLHEED
;
A
#
# COMPACT_ATOMS: atom_id res chain seq x y z
N MET A 1 -8.22 -0.05 -30.73
CA MET A 1 -8.61 0.72 -29.53
C MET A 1 -7.49 0.59 -28.52
N THR A 2 -7.01 1.70 -27.98
CA THR A 2 -5.97 1.74 -26.95
C THR A 2 -6.48 1.03 -25.70
N ASN A 3 -5.72 0.06 -25.18
CA ASN A 3 -6.05 -0.63 -23.93
C ASN A 3 -5.49 0.19 -22.75
N LEU A 4 -6.21 1.26 -22.37
CA LEU A 4 -5.74 2.23 -21.38
C LEU A 4 -5.55 1.58 -19.99
N SER A 5 -6.45 0.70 -19.59
CA SER A 5 -6.33 -0.04 -18.32
C SER A 5 -5.06 -0.90 -18.29
N ALA A 6 -4.66 -1.51 -19.40
CA ALA A 6 -3.38 -2.22 -19.47
C ALA A 6 -2.18 -1.29 -19.24
N TYR A 7 -2.14 -0.09 -19.84
CA TYR A 7 -1.02 0.84 -19.61
C TYR A 7 -0.97 1.37 -18.17
N LEU A 8 -2.12 1.62 -17.55
CA LEU A 8 -2.20 2.03 -16.15
C LEU A 8 -1.71 0.93 -15.22
N ALA A 9 -2.14 -0.31 -15.46
CA ALA A 9 -1.68 -1.48 -14.72
C ALA A 9 -0.18 -1.71 -14.93
N ASP A 10 0.29 -1.67 -16.17
CA ASP A 10 1.69 -1.95 -16.53
C ASP A 10 2.67 -0.94 -15.91
N GLN A 11 2.26 0.31 -15.69
CA GLN A 11 3.09 1.27 -14.96
C GLN A 11 3.41 0.77 -13.54
N LEU A 12 2.39 0.39 -12.79
CA LEU A 12 2.56 -0.10 -11.43
C LEU A 12 3.25 -1.47 -11.45
N ASP A 13 2.84 -2.37 -12.34
CA ASP A 13 3.34 -3.75 -12.39
C ASP A 13 4.83 -3.80 -12.78
N TRP A 14 5.27 -2.96 -13.71
CA TRP A 14 6.70 -2.86 -14.03
C TRP A 14 7.52 -2.40 -12.82
N HIS A 15 7.04 -1.38 -12.10
CA HIS A 15 7.69 -0.92 -10.86
C HIS A 15 7.65 -2.03 -9.79
N TRP A 16 6.52 -2.70 -9.63
CA TRP A 16 6.32 -3.76 -8.65
C TRP A 16 7.30 -4.91 -8.85
N GLN A 17 7.31 -5.50 -10.05
CA GLN A 17 8.13 -6.66 -10.37
C GLN A 17 9.61 -6.31 -10.49
N GLY A 18 9.93 -5.12 -11.00
CA GLY A 18 11.31 -4.72 -11.33
C GLY A 18 12.04 -3.97 -10.23
N GLN A 19 11.35 -3.26 -9.36
CA GLN A 19 11.96 -2.30 -8.41
C GLN A 19 11.52 -2.50 -6.96
N LEU A 20 10.29 -2.94 -6.70
CA LEU A 20 9.76 -3.00 -5.34
C LEU A 20 9.76 -4.40 -4.72
N ARG A 21 9.02 -5.36 -5.27
CA ARG A 21 8.77 -6.64 -4.59
C ARG A 21 10.02 -7.49 -4.36
N PRO A 22 10.97 -7.64 -5.31
CA PRO A 22 12.26 -8.29 -5.04
C PRO A 22 13.07 -7.54 -3.98
N ARG A 23 12.86 -6.21 -3.91
CA ARG A 23 13.28 -5.28 -2.86
C ARG A 23 12.96 -5.71 -1.45
N LEU A 24 11.97 -6.58 -1.27
CA LEU A 24 11.43 -7.02 0.03
C LEU A 24 11.81 -8.47 0.37
N ASP A 25 12.51 -9.17 -0.52
CA ASP A 25 12.97 -10.53 -0.25
C ASP A 25 13.97 -10.51 0.91
N GLY A 26 13.81 -11.47 1.83
CA GLY A 26 14.65 -11.59 3.02
C GLY A 26 14.38 -10.55 4.10
N LEU A 27 13.30 -9.76 4.01
CA LEU A 27 12.89 -8.85 5.09
C LEU A 27 12.66 -9.65 6.37
N THR A 28 13.44 -9.34 7.41
CA THR A 28 13.35 -10.02 8.72
C THR A 28 12.37 -9.31 9.64
N ASP A 29 11.94 -9.97 10.71
CA ASP A 29 11.14 -9.33 11.75
C ASP A 29 11.89 -8.18 12.44
N ASP A 30 13.21 -8.32 12.62
CA ASP A 30 14.03 -7.27 13.25
C ASP A 30 14.05 -6.02 12.37
N GLU A 31 14.26 -6.17 11.06
CA GLU A 31 14.21 -5.09 10.08
C GLU A 31 12.78 -4.51 9.96
N TYR A 32 11.75 -5.36 9.94
CA TYR A 32 10.34 -4.96 9.83
C TYR A 32 9.91 -4.03 10.98
N PHE A 33 10.34 -4.33 12.21
CA PHE A 33 10.05 -3.53 13.40
C PHE A 33 11.12 -2.48 13.75
N TRP A 34 12.18 -2.37 12.96
CA TRP A 34 13.29 -1.47 13.24
C TRP A 34 12.84 0.00 13.28
N GLN A 35 13.35 0.74 14.28
CA GLN A 35 13.08 2.15 14.49
C GLN A 35 14.29 2.99 14.06
N PRO A 36 14.27 3.62 12.86
CA PRO A 36 15.39 4.44 12.38
C PRO A 36 15.61 5.72 13.18
N VAL A 37 14.57 6.18 13.88
CA VAL A 37 14.63 7.34 14.78
C VAL A 37 13.79 7.05 16.04
N PRO A 38 14.04 7.75 17.16
CA PRO A 38 13.20 7.62 18.35
C PRO A 38 11.76 8.03 18.08
N ASN A 39 10.81 7.37 18.76
CA ASN A 39 9.37 7.67 18.72
C ASN A 39 8.72 7.56 17.33
N CYS A 40 9.18 6.61 16.51
CA CYS A 40 8.47 6.25 15.29
C CYS A 40 7.05 5.77 15.59
N TRP A 41 6.11 6.08 14.69
CA TRP A 41 4.89 5.32 14.55
C TRP A 41 5.18 3.93 13.97
N THR A 42 4.61 2.91 14.58
CA THR A 42 4.78 1.53 14.16
C THR A 42 3.45 0.77 14.16
N LEU A 43 3.46 -0.38 13.48
CA LEU A 43 2.59 -1.49 13.86
C LEU A 43 3.25 -2.23 15.02
N HIS A 44 2.49 -2.52 16.07
CA HIS A 44 2.95 -3.20 17.27
C HIS A 44 2.73 -4.70 17.16
N ARG A 45 3.52 -5.46 17.91
CA ARG A 45 3.44 -6.94 17.94
C ARG A 45 2.13 -7.49 18.52
N ASP A 46 1.33 -6.64 19.17
CA ASP A 46 -0.01 -7.00 19.64
C ASP A 46 -1.12 -6.72 18.59
N GLY A 47 -0.74 -6.28 17.39
CA GLY A 47 -1.65 -6.00 16.28
C GLY A 47 -2.23 -4.59 16.28
N THR A 48 -1.86 -3.73 17.24
CA THR A 48 -2.26 -2.32 17.24
C THR A 48 -1.37 -1.49 16.32
N VAL A 49 -1.91 -0.45 15.69
CA VAL A 49 -1.16 0.46 14.80
C VAL A 49 -1.23 1.89 15.32
N ASP A 50 -0.09 2.57 15.35
CA ASP A 50 -0.05 3.99 15.72
C ASP A 50 -0.72 4.85 14.65
N PHE A 51 -1.73 5.62 15.03
CA PHE A 51 -2.42 6.51 14.11
C PHE A 51 -3.13 7.63 14.88
N ALA A 52 -3.22 8.81 14.27
CA ALA A 52 -4.06 9.91 14.76
C ALA A 52 -4.63 10.73 13.60
N PHE A 53 -5.86 11.21 13.77
CA PHE A 53 -6.51 12.13 12.85
C PHE A 53 -7.15 13.31 13.60
N PRO A 54 -6.70 14.57 13.37
CA PRO A 54 -5.56 14.93 12.53
C PRO A 54 -4.23 14.39 13.09
N PRO A 55 -3.20 14.20 12.25
CA PRO A 55 -1.89 13.79 12.74
C PRO A 55 -1.26 14.90 13.60
N PRO A 56 -0.33 14.55 14.52
CA PRO A 56 0.50 15.52 15.23
C PRO A 56 1.36 16.35 14.26
N ASP A 57 1.86 17.49 14.74
CA ASP A 57 2.79 18.35 13.99
C ASP A 57 4.10 18.54 14.80
N PRO A 58 5.26 18.06 14.30
CA PRO A 58 5.44 17.30 13.06
C PRO A 58 4.85 15.88 13.14
N THR A 59 4.42 15.34 12.00
CA THR A 59 4.00 13.93 11.92
C THR A 59 5.18 13.03 12.30
N PRO A 60 5.00 12.05 13.19
CA PRO A 60 6.06 11.11 13.54
C PRO A 60 6.57 10.33 12.33
N PHE A 61 7.86 10.00 12.35
CA PHE A 61 8.44 9.10 11.33
C PHE A 61 7.85 7.69 11.49
N THR A 62 7.87 6.87 10.44
CA THR A 62 7.19 5.56 10.42
C THR A 62 8.16 4.41 10.17
N THR A 63 7.96 3.28 10.84
CA THR A 63 8.71 2.04 10.59
C THR A 63 8.32 1.37 9.26
N ILE A 64 9.07 0.35 8.84
CA ILE A 64 8.70 -0.50 7.69
C ILE A 64 7.35 -1.19 7.96
N ALA A 65 7.14 -1.71 9.17
CA ALA A 65 5.88 -2.33 9.55
C ALA A 65 4.67 -1.40 9.38
N TRP A 66 4.80 -0.14 9.80
CA TRP A 66 3.73 0.84 9.62
C TRP A 66 3.47 1.14 8.14
N ARG A 67 4.52 1.34 7.34
CA ARG A 67 4.38 1.65 5.90
C ARG A 67 3.77 0.48 5.14
N LEU A 68 4.15 -0.75 5.45
CA LEU A 68 3.52 -1.94 4.87
C LEU A 68 2.05 -2.04 5.30
N ALA A 69 1.72 -1.83 6.57
CA ALA A 69 0.34 -1.80 7.03
C ALA A 69 -0.50 -0.73 6.27
N HIS A 70 0.07 0.46 6.04
CA HIS A 70 -0.58 1.51 5.26
C HIS A 70 -0.80 1.10 3.81
N VAL A 71 0.20 0.55 3.12
CA VAL A 71 0.07 0.11 1.72
C VAL A 71 -0.92 -1.05 1.59
N ILE A 72 -0.85 -2.03 2.50
CA ILE A 72 -1.74 -3.19 2.48
C ILE A 72 -3.19 -2.76 2.66
N VAL A 73 -3.49 -2.03 3.74
CA VAL A 73 -4.88 -1.72 4.13
C VAL A 73 -5.37 -0.46 3.41
N GLY A 74 -4.63 0.62 3.63
CA GLY A 74 -4.96 1.98 3.25
C GLY A 74 -4.78 2.31 1.79
N VAL A 75 -4.01 1.52 1.03
CA VAL A 75 -3.85 1.73 -0.41
C VAL A 75 -4.62 0.66 -1.18
N PHE A 76 -4.38 -0.62 -0.91
CA PHE A 76 -4.98 -1.70 -1.69
C PHE A 76 -6.27 -2.28 -1.09
N ALA A 77 -6.27 -2.84 0.13
CA ALA A 77 -7.37 -3.66 0.63
C ALA A 77 -8.71 -2.92 0.67
N MET A 78 -8.73 -1.68 1.19
CA MET A 78 -9.95 -0.85 1.22
C MET A 78 -10.49 -0.55 -0.19
N ARG A 79 -9.60 -0.39 -1.18
CA ARG A 79 -9.98 -0.11 -2.57
C ARG A 79 -10.46 -1.39 -3.27
N ASN A 80 -9.82 -2.51 -2.99
CA ASN A 80 -10.26 -3.83 -3.45
C ASN A 80 -11.67 -4.16 -2.92
N GLN A 81 -11.94 -3.88 -1.65
CA GLN A 81 -13.28 -4.02 -1.08
C GLN A 81 -14.28 -3.13 -1.83
N SER A 82 -13.94 -1.84 -1.98
CA SER A 82 -14.86 -0.84 -2.52
C SER A 82 -15.16 -1.02 -4.00
N HIS A 83 -14.20 -1.51 -4.79
CA HIS A 83 -14.28 -1.46 -6.25
C HIS A 83 -14.19 -2.81 -6.96
N PHE A 84 -13.66 -3.84 -6.29
CA PHE A 84 -13.42 -5.15 -6.89
C PHE A 84 -14.03 -6.33 -6.10
N GLY A 85 -14.90 -6.04 -5.14
CA GLY A 85 -15.68 -7.06 -4.43
C GLY A 85 -14.86 -7.92 -3.47
N ALA A 86 -13.69 -7.45 -3.03
CA ALA A 86 -12.92 -8.13 -2.00
C ALA A 86 -13.64 -8.10 -0.63
N PRO A 87 -13.26 -8.97 0.31
CA PRO A 87 -13.81 -8.95 1.67
C PRO A 87 -13.69 -7.58 2.37
N PRO A 88 -14.51 -7.31 3.39
CA PRO A 88 -14.41 -6.09 4.19
C PRO A 88 -12.97 -5.83 4.68
N ALA A 89 -12.53 -4.58 4.52
CA ALA A 89 -11.21 -4.10 4.89
C ALA A 89 -11.33 -2.66 5.41
N ASP A 90 -10.91 -2.45 6.65
CA ASP A 90 -10.80 -1.12 7.26
C ASP A 90 -9.68 -1.11 8.31
N TYR A 91 -9.22 0.07 8.69
CA TYR A 91 -8.12 0.22 9.66
C TYR A 91 -8.45 -0.32 11.08
N SER A 92 -9.72 -0.45 11.45
CA SER A 92 -10.12 -0.84 12.80
C SER A 92 -10.24 -2.36 12.96
N ASN A 93 -10.49 -3.09 11.87
CA ASN A 93 -10.81 -4.51 11.89
C ASN A 93 -9.86 -5.35 11.03
N TRP A 94 -8.78 -4.77 10.50
CA TRP A 94 -7.78 -5.52 9.75
C TRP A 94 -6.94 -6.39 10.68
N ASP A 95 -6.75 -7.66 10.33
CA ASP A 95 -5.82 -8.56 11.02
C ASP A 95 -4.38 -8.18 10.64
N TYR A 96 -3.84 -7.16 11.30
CA TYR A 96 -2.50 -6.65 11.01
C TYR A 96 -1.40 -7.71 11.20
N ALA A 97 -0.48 -7.75 10.25
CA ALA A 97 0.63 -8.69 10.24
C ALA A 97 1.69 -8.34 11.31
N THR A 98 1.76 -9.15 12.37
CA THR A 98 2.73 -8.99 13.47
C THR A 98 4.10 -9.61 13.19
N ASP A 99 4.37 -9.97 11.94
CA ASP A 99 5.63 -10.51 11.43
C ASP A 99 5.79 -10.16 9.93
N ALA A 100 7.03 -10.13 9.45
CA ALA A 100 7.37 -9.69 8.10
C ALA A 100 6.77 -10.62 7.03
N ASP A 101 6.86 -11.93 7.24
CA ASP A 101 6.39 -12.95 6.30
C ASP A 101 4.87 -12.86 6.08
N THR A 102 4.08 -12.63 7.13
CA THR A 102 2.64 -12.40 7.04
C THR A 102 2.35 -11.09 6.33
N ALA A 103 3.13 -10.03 6.58
CA ALA A 103 2.94 -8.74 5.92
C ALA A 103 3.16 -8.85 4.41
N LEU A 104 4.21 -9.57 3.98
CA LEU A 104 4.50 -9.79 2.57
C LEU A 104 3.43 -10.65 1.88
N ARG A 105 2.89 -11.67 2.55
CA ARG A 105 1.74 -12.43 2.03
C ARG A 105 0.51 -11.55 1.84
N GLN A 106 0.15 -10.76 2.85
CA GLN A 106 -0.98 -9.84 2.76
C GLN A 106 -0.78 -8.83 1.63
N LEU A 107 0.43 -8.28 1.51
CA LEU A 107 0.81 -7.35 0.44
C LEU A 107 0.63 -7.97 -0.95
N ASP A 108 1.13 -9.20 -1.15
CA ASP A 108 1.03 -9.91 -2.42
C ASP A 108 -0.45 -10.19 -2.79
N ASP A 109 -1.27 -10.60 -1.82
CA ASP A 109 -2.69 -10.90 -2.03
C ASP A 109 -3.52 -9.66 -2.43
N VAL A 110 -3.33 -8.55 -1.71
CA VAL A 110 -4.07 -7.30 -1.99
C VAL A 110 -3.58 -6.64 -3.27
N TYR A 111 -2.28 -6.73 -3.58
CA TYR A 111 -1.73 -6.28 -4.84
C TYR A 111 -2.30 -7.08 -6.02
N ALA A 112 -2.30 -8.41 -5.93
CA ALA A 112 -2.82 -9.29 -6.98
C ALA A 112 -4.29 -9.00 -7.29
N THR A 113 -5.10 -8.76 -6.25
CA THR A 113 -6.50 -8.36 -6.40
C THR A 113 -6.64 -7.02 -7.11
N TRP A 114 -5.86 -6.01 -6.69
CA TRP A 114 -5.90 -4.68 -7.28
C TRP A 114 -5.51 -4.70 -8.76
N ILE A 115 -4.36 -5.29 -9.08
CA ILE A 115 -3.84 -5.28 -10.45
C ILE A 115 -4.74 -6.08 -11.40
N SER A 116 -5.33 -7.18 -10.94
CA SER A 116 -6.32 -7.94 -11.71
C SER A 116 -7.58 -7.10 -11.97
N GLY A 117 -8.08 -6.43 -10.93
CA GLY A 117 -9.21 -5.52 -11.01
C GLY A 117 -8.99 -4.41 -12.02
N VAL A 118 -7.87 -3.68 -11.94
CA VAL A 118 -7.53 -2.60 -12.88
C VAL A 118 -7.44 -3.12 -14.32
N ARG A 119 -6.80 -4.28 -14.55
CA ARG A 119 -6.70 -4.89 -15.89
C ARG A 119 -8.05 -5.31 -16.48
N SER A 120 -9.08 -5.50 -15.64
CA SER A 120 -10.43 -5.87 -16.09
C SER A 120 -11.29 -4.68 -16.54
N LEU A 121 -10.88 -3.44 -16.23
CA LEU A 121 -11.65 -2.23 -16.53
C LEU A 121 -11.68 -1.93 -18.02
N SER A 122 -12.86 -1.57 -18.53
CA SER A 122 -13.03 -0.95 -19.84
C SER A 122 -12.76 0.55 -19.78
N ASN A 123 -12.62 1.21 -20.94
CA ASN A 123 -12.50 2.67 -21.00
C ASN A 123 -13.72 3.38 -20.39
N ALA A 124 -14.93 2.81 -20.54
CA ALA A 124 -16.13 3.37 -19.93
C ALA A 124 -16.11 3.25 -18.40
N ASP A 125 -15.53 2.17 -17.86
CA ASP A 125 -15.34 2.01 -16.41
C ASP A 125 -14.29 2.96 -15.85
N LEU A 126 -13.29 3.33 -16.66
CA LEU A 126 -12.28 4.33 -16.30
C LEU A 126 -12.84 5.76 -16.27
N ASP A 127 -13.82 6.08 -17.13
CA ASP A 127 -14.41 7.41 -17.26
C ASP A 127 -15.54 7.69 -16.26
N ARG A 128 -16.17 6.65 -15.69
CA ARG A 128 -17.23 6.85 -14.69
C ARG A 128 -16.66 7.43 -13.38
N PRO A 129 -17.50 8.11 -12.57
CA PRO A 129 -17.13 8.47 -11.20
C PRO A 129 -16.67 7.26 -10.36
N CYS A 130 -15.66 7.46 -9.52
CA CYS A 130 -15.15 6.43 -8.61
C CYS A 130 -16.16 6.08 -7.50
N GLY A 131 -17.04 7.01 -7.13
CA GLY A 131 -18.19 6.76 -6.29
C GLY A 131 -17.97 7.05 -4.80
N PRO A 132 -19.03 6.89 -3.99
CA PRO A 132 -19.09 7.43 -2.63
C PRO A 132 -18.05 6.87 -1.65
N ALA A 133 -17.45 5.72 -1.95
CA ALA A 133 -16.39 5.13 -1.15
C ALA A 133 -15.14 6.02 -1.07
N GLU A 134 -14.91 6.89 -2.06
CA GLU A 134 -13.77 7.82 -2.10
C GLU A 134 -14.11 9.19 -1.45
N GLY A 135 -15.23 9.29 -0.74
CA GLY A 135 -15.62 10.45 0.06
C GLY A 135 -15.66 11.76 -0.76
N PRO A 136 -14.85 12.79 -0.41
CA PRO A 136 -14.87 14.07 -1.12
C PRO A 136 -14.41 13.98 -2.59
N TYR A 137 -13.85 12.84 -3.00
CA TYR A 137 -13.41 12.59 -4.38
C TYR A 137 -14.41 11.76 -5.19
N ALA A 138 -15.60 11.46 -4.67
CA ALA A 138 -16.57 10.54 -5.28
C ALA A 138 -16.93 10.85 -6.75
N ASP A 139 -16.92 12.12 -7.15
CA ASP A 139 -17.25 12.58 -8.50
C ASP A 139 -16.05 12.55 -9.47
N ARG A 140 -14.84 12.21 -9.00
CA ARG A 140 -13.64 12.08 -9.84
C ARG A 140 -13.71 10.82 -10.69
N ALA A 141 -13.09 10.86 -11.86
CA ALA A 141 -13.08 9.70 -12.75
C ALA A 141 -12.30 8.53 -12.13
N PHE A 142 -12.72 7.29 -12.39
CA PHE A 142 -12.06 6.10 -11.84
C PHE A 142 -10.58 6.03 -12.25
N VAL A 143 -10.22 6.52 -13.44
CA VAL A 143 -8.82 6.64 -13.87
C VAL A 143 -7.98 7.53 -12.93
N GLU A 144 -8.56 8.58 -12.35
CA GLU A 144 -7.86 9.44 -11.38
C GLU A 144 -7.57 8.66 -10.08
N LEU A 145 -8.49 7.81 -9.64
CA LEU A 145 -8.26 6.90 -8.52
C LEU A 145 -7.13 5.90 -8.83
N VAL A 146 -7.13 5.27 -10.01
CA VAL A 146 -6.06 4.33 -10.38
C VAL A 146 -4.70 5.01 -10.38
N LEU A 147 -4.59 6.21 -10.95
CA LEU A 147 -3.35 6.99 -10.96
C LEU A 147 -2.91 7.39 -9.54
N HIS A 148 -3.87 7.73 -8.67
CA HIS A 148 -3.59 8.00 -7.27
C HIS A 148 -3.01 6.77 -6.57
N ILE A 149 -3.65 5.60 -6.69
CA ILE A 149 -3.17 4.36 -6.07
C ILE A 149 -1.79 3.95 -6.59
N ASN A 150 -1.54 4.08 -7.89
CA ASN A 150 -0.20 3.87 -8.44
C ASN A 150 0.84 4.78 -7.78
N ARG A 151 0.52 6.07 -7.61
CA ARG A 151 1.42 7.02 -6.96
C ARG A 151 1.69 6.67 -5.50
N GLU A 152 0.66 6.32 -4.72
CA GLU A 152 0.84 5.95 -3.31
C GLU A 152 1.70 4.69 -3.17
N ALA A 153 1.45 3.67 -3.99
CA ALA A 153 2.22 2.42 -3.97
C ALA A 153 3.70 2.64 -4.35
N ILE A 154 3.96 3.43 -5.39
CA ILE A 154 5.33 3.78 -5.81
C ILE A 154 6.04 4.61 -4.74
N HIS A 155 5.35 5.61 -4.18
CA HIS A 155 5.91 6.51 -3.17
C HIS A 155 6.31 5.75 -1.90
N HIS A 156 5.37 5.02 -1.29
CA HIS A 156 5.65 4.28 -0.06
C HIS A 156 6.53 3.06 -0.31
N GLY A 157 6.45 2.44 -1.49
CA GLY A 157 7.39 1.40 -1.89
C GLY A 157 8.84 1.88 -1.92
N ALA A 158 9.09 3.05 -2.51
CA ALA A 158 10.43 3.65 -2.53
C ALA A 158 10.92 4.03 -1.12
N GLU A 159 10.02 4.53 -0.28
CA GLU A 159 10.30 4.82 1.13
C GLU A 159 10.68 3.58 1.93
N ILE A 160 9.98 2.45 1.74
CA ILE A 160 10.33 1.17 2.37
C ILE A 160 11.69 0.69 1.86
N ALA A 161 11.92 0.72 0.54
CA ALA A 161 13.19 0.32 -0.04
C ALA A 161 14.37 1.14 0.51
N CYS A 162 14.19 2.44 0.69
CA CYS A 162 15.20 3.32 1.28
C CYS A 162 15.50 2.97 2.74
N LEU A 163 14.48 2.60 3.53
CA LEU A 163 14.69 2.16 4.92
C LEU A 163 15.42 0.82 4.99
N ARG A 164 15.08 -0.11 4.10
CA ARG A 164 15.82 -1.38 4.00
C ARG A 164 17.29 -1.16 3.68
N ASP A 165 17.57 -0.31 2.69
CA ASP A 165 18.94 0.06 2.35
C ASP A 165 19.66 0.67 3.57
N LEU A 166 18.99 1.54 4.33
CA LEU A 166 19.58 2.13 5.53
C LEU A 166 19.88 1.08 6.61
N TYR A 167 18.92 0.21 6.93
CA TYR A 167 19.07 -0.86 7.92
C TYR A 167 20.29 -1.75 7.62
N LEU A 168 20.42 -2.18 6.36
CA LEU A 168 21.50 -3.07 5.93
C LEU A 168 22.90 -2.43 6.00
N HIS A 169 23.00 -1.10 6.09
CA HIS A 169 24.29 -0.40 6.21
C HIS A 169 24.54 0.16 7.63
N GLU A 170 23.59 0.03 8.56
CA GLU A 170 23.83 0.35 9.98
C GLU A 170 24.52 -0.78 10.75
N GLU A 171 24.45 -2.01 10.26
CA GLU A 171 25.09 -3.19 10.88
C GLU A 171 26.57 -3.40 10.45
N ASP A 172 27.15 -2.45 9.70
CA ASP A 172 28.60 -2.35 9.37
C ASP A 172 29.33 -1.31 10.24
#